data_AF-A0A5N9DM07-F1
#
_entry.id   AF-A0A5N9DM07-F1
#
_cell.length_a   1.000
_cell.length_b   1.000
_cell.length_c   1.000
_cell.angle_alpha   90.00
_cell.angle_beta   90.00
_cell.angle_gamma   90.00
#
_symmetry.space_group_name_H-M   'P 1'
#
loop_
_entity.id
_entity.type
_entity.pdbx_description
1 polymer ?
#
loop_
_entity_poly.entity_id
_entity_poly.type
_entity_poly.pdbx_seq_one_letter_code
_entity_poly.pdbx_strand_id
1 'polypeptide(L)'
;MTKHLFIDNHEIEDIWNLARKLHQPEKFHANTIIRPEHRWENMYVRMWGGPVWDPFEELFKIIYLGTAAQDISTLGTGAAVSLDETGASGTSGNYSCYATSEDGVNWEKPFI
;
A
#
# COMPACT_ATOMS: atom_id res chain seq x y z
N MET A 1 9.26 -34.06 -7.86
CA MET A 1 8.64 -33.01 -8.70
C MET A 1 9.52 -31.78 -8.63
N THR A 2 9.98 -31.30 -9.77
CA THR A 2 10.74 -30.03 -9.87
C THR A 2 9.77 -28.86 -9.76
N LYS A 3 10.13 -27.82 -9.00
CA LYS A 3 9.32 -26.60 -8.88
C LYS A 3 9.83 -25.59 -9.90
N HIS A 4 8.91 -24.99 -10.65
CA HIS A 4 9.18 -23.94 -11.61
C HIS A 4 8.49 -22.64 -11.16
N LEU A 5 9.13 -21.51 -11.38
CA LEU A 5 8.52 -20.19 -11.24
C LEU A 5 7.71 -19.87 -12.50
N PHE A 6 6.70 -19.01 -12.37
CA PHE A 6 5.95 -18.49 -13.52
C PHE A 6 6.85 -17.77 -14.54
N ILE A 7 7.97 -17.21 -14.08
CA ILE A 7 8.95 -16.51 -14.91
C ILE A 7 10.04 -17.42 -15.50
N ASP A 8 9.93 -18.72 -15.33
CA ASP A 8 10.85 -19.67 -15.97
C ASP A 8 10.46 -19.87 -17.44
N ASN A 9 11.39 -20.38 -18.24
CA ASN A 9 11.14 -20.75 -19.64
C ASN A 9 10.87 -22.26 -19.82
N HIS A 10 10.64 -22.99 -18.73
CA HIS A 10 10.63 -24.46 -18.75
C HIS A 10 9.52 -25.06 -19.64
N GLU A 11 8.34 -24.45 -19.64
CA GLU A 11 7.17 -24.90 -20.42
C GLU A 11 7.03 -24.16 -21.76
N ILE A 12 8.00 -23.31 -22.13
CA ILE A 12 7.93 -22.51 -23.36
C ILE A 12 8.59 -23.28 -24.50
N GLU A 13 7.80 -23.63 -25.51
CA GLU A 13 8.29 -24.30 -26.73
C GLU A 13 9.08 -23.33 -27.63
N ASP A 14 8.57 -22.11 -27.86
CA ASP A 14 9.24 -21.09 -28.69
C ASP A 14 8.91 -19.65 -28.24
N ILE A 15 9.83 -18.72 -28.52
CA ILE A 15 9.68 -17.27 -28.34
C ILE A 15 10.08 -16.58 -29.64
N TRP A 16 9.09 -16.12 -30.41
CA TRP A 16 9.33 -15.42 -31.66
C TRP A 16 9.16 -13.90 -31.53
N ASN A 17 10.19 -13.15 -31.91
CA ASN A 17 10.21 -11.68 -31.92
C ASN A 17 9.77 -11.02 -30.59
N LEU A 18 10.14 -11.64 -29.46
CA LEU A 18 9.85 -11.16 -28.11
C LEU A 18 11.09 -11.31 -27.23
N ALA A 19 11.43 -10.26 -26.47
CA ALA A 19 12.45 -10.32 -25.43
C ALA A 19 11.79 -10.11 -24.06
N ARG A 20 11.87 -11.12 -23.18
CA ARG A 20 11.39 -10.98 -21.80
C ARG A 20 12.50 -10.40 -20.93
N LYS A 21 12.29 -9.20 -20.39
CA LYS A 21 13.21 -8.55 -19.47
C LYS A 21 12.57 -8.38 -18.11
N LEU A 22 13.17 -8.99 -17.08
CA LEU A 22 12.82 -8.69 -15.70
C LEU A 22 13.60 -7.45 -15.27
N HIS A 23 12.89 -6.36 -15.00
CA HIS A 23 13.51 -5.13 -14.53
C HIS A 23 13.72 -5.20 -13.01
N GLN A 24 14.92 -4.88 -12.54
CA GLN A 24 15.20 -4.77 -11.12
C GLN A 24 14.64 -3.42 -10.62
N PRO A 25 13.64 -3.40 -9.73
CA PRO A 25 13.17 -2.15 -9.16
C PRO A 25 14.25 -1.57 -8.24
N GLU A 26 14.51 -0.28 -8.37
CA GLU A 26 15.31 0.49 -7.42
C GLU A 26 14.39 1.10 -6.36
N LYS A 27 14.78 0.99 -5.08
CA LYS A 27 14.01 1.61 -4.01
C LYS A 27 14.11 3.12 -4.15
N PHE A 28 12.96 3.79 -4.09
CA PHE A 28 12.91 5.24 -4.13
C PHE A 28 13.70 5.84 -2.95
N HIS A 29 14.64 6.73 -3.26
CA HIS A 29 15.63 7.23 -2.29
C HIS A 29 15.00 8.02 -1.13
N ALA A 30 13.88 8.70 -1.36
CA ALA A 30 13.19 9.50 -0.34
C ALA A 30 12.25 8.67 0.56
N ASN A 31 12.34 7.33 0.49
CA ASN A 31 11.58 6.38 1.31
C ASN A 31 10.06 6.49 1.08
N THR A 32 9.23 6.34 2.12
CA THR A 32 7.76 6.27 2.03
C THR A 32 7.14 7.46 1.28
N ILE A 33 6.37 7.17 0.22
CA ILE A 33 5.68 8.17 -0.60
C ILE A 33 4.39 8.71 0.04
N ILE A 34 3.69 7.89 0.83
CA ILE A 34 2.50 8.30 1.59
C ILE A 34 2.82 8.19 3.08
N ARG A 35 2.93 9.33 3.77
CA ARG A 35 3.26 9.39 5.20
C ARG A 35 2.01 9.59 6.04
N PRO A 36 1.92 9.11 7.28
CA PRO A 36 0.86 9.50 8.20
C PRO A 36 0.88 11.02 8.44
N GLU A 37 -0.26 11.68 8.23
CA GLU A 37 -0.46 13.13 8.38
C GLU A 37 -1.68 13.45 9.25
N HIS A 38 -2.60 12.50 9.40
CA HIS A 38 -3.85 12.67 10.12
C HIS A 38 -3.99 11.71 11.31
N ARG A 39 -4.87 12.05 12.25
CA ARG A 39 -5.08 11.28 13.49
C ARG A 39 -5.52 9.84 13.23
N TRP A 40 -6.28 9.59 12.16
CA TRP A 40 -6.74 8.26 11.75
C TRP A 40 -5.66 7.40 11.07
N GLU A 41 -4.41 7.87 11.04
CA GLU A 41 -3.24 7.19 10.46
C GLU A 41 -2.14 6.94 11.50
N ASN A 42 -2.41 7.20 12.78
CA ASN A 42 -1.40 7.31 13.84
C ASN A 42 -0.71 5.99 14.24
N MET A 43 -1.11 4.84 13.67
CA MET A 43 -0.42 3.57 13.85
C MET A 43 0.37 3.19 12.60
N TYR A 44 -0.31 2.96 11.49
CA TYR A 44 0.32 2.66 10.22
C TYR A 44 -0.60 3.01 9.05
N VAL A 45 0.03 3.20 7.90
CA VAL A 45 -0.62 3.30 6.60
C VAL A 45 -0.26 2.06 5.80
N ARG A 46 -1.24 1.42 5.18
CA ARG A 46 -1.05 0.26 4.31
C ARG A 46 -1.72 0.48 2.96
N MET A 47 -0.98 0.21 1.89
CA MET A 47 -1.52 0.15 0.54
C MET A 47 -1.97 -1.29 0.25
N TRP A 48 -3.24 -1.49 -0.09
CA TRP A 48 -3.75 -2.80 -0.53
C TRP A 48 -3.55 -3.02 -2.03
N GLY A 49 -3.50 -1.94 -2.81
CA GLY A 49 -3.24 -1.94 -4.25
C GLY A 49 -2.29 -0.81 -4.64
N GLY A 50 -1.99 -0.73 -5.94
CA GLY A 50 -1.25 0.39 -6.51
C GLY A 50 -2.16 1.57 -6.84
N PRO A 51 -1.58 2.78 -7.05
CA PRO A 51 -2.33 3.91 -7.55
C PRO A 51 -2.83 3.67 -8.97
N VAL A 52 -3.97 4.29 -9.30
CA VAL A 52 -4.63 4.20 -10.61
C VAL A 52 -4.59 5.57 -11.27
N TRP A 53 -4.16 5.63 -12.54
CA TRP A 53 -4.24 6.86 -13.32
C TRP A 53 -5.67 7.13 -13.80
N ASP A 54 -6.20 8.30 -13.49
CA ASP A 54 -7.44 8.83 -14.03
C ASP A 54 -7.14 9.80 -15.19
N PRO A 55 -7.45 9.43 -16.45
CA PRO A 55 -7.14 10.26 -17.60
C PRO A 55 -8.04 11.49 -17.76
N PHE A 56 -9.18 11.57 -17.07
CA PHE A 56 -10.07 12.73 -17.17
C PHE A 56 -9.65 13.86 -16.24
N GLU A 57 -9.16 13.51 -15.05
CA GLU A 57 -8.63 14.46 -14.08
C GLU A 57 -7.11 14.63 -14.18
N GLU A 58 -6.43 13.81 -14.99
CA GLU A 58 -4.97 13.79 -15.12
C GLU A 58 -4.26 13.60 -13.76
N LEU A 59 -4.80 12.71 -12.93
CA LEU A 59 -4.29 12.42 -11.59
C LEU A 59 -4.15 10.92 -11.36
N PHE A 60 -3.08 10.54 -10.68
CA PHE A 60 -3.03 9.28 -9.95
C PHE A 60 -3.93 9.36 -8.72
N LYS A 61 -4.72 8.31 -8.50
CA LYS A 61 -5.65 8.17 -7.38
C LYS A 61 -5.35 6.89 -6.63
N ILE A 62 -5.46 6.92 -5.30
CA ILE A 62 -5.31 5.72 -4.49
C ILE A 62 -6.27 5.73 -3.31
N ILE A 63 -6.85 4.55 -3.04
CA ILE A 63 -7.50 4.26 -1.77
C ILE A 63 -6.50 3.44 -0.94
N TYR A 64 -6.19 3.93 0.24
CA TYR A 64 -5.27 3.28 1.17
C TYR A 64 -5.93 3.07 2.54
N LEU A 65 -5.37 2.17 3.32
CA LEU A 65 -5.82 1.90 4.68
C LEU A 65 -5.02 2.78 5.64
N GLY A 66 -5.71 3.66 6.35
CA GLY A 66 -5.22 4.29 7.57
C GLY A 66 -5.67 3.48 8.78
N THR A 67 -4.77 3.24 9.72
CA THR A 67 -5.10 2.61 11.00
C THR A 67 -4.72 3.53 12.14
N ALA A 68 -5.60 3.64 13.14
CA ALA A 68 -5.33 4.45 14.31
C ALA A 68 -5.76 3.80 15.61
N ALA A 69 -4.99 4.04 16.68
CA ALA A 69 -5.41 3.70 18.02
C ALA A 69 -6.55 4.63 18.45
N GLN A 70 -7.58 4.07 19.07
CA GLN A 70 -8.69 4.83 19.65
C GLN A 70 -8.25 5.62 20.87
N ASP A 71 -7.41 5.02 21.72
CA ASP A 71 -6.74 5.69 22.83
C ASP A 71 -5.28 5.95 22.47
N ILE A 72 -4.93 7.22 22.33
CA ILE A 72 -3.58 7.66 21.96
C ILE A 72 -2.52 7.26 22.99
N SER A 73 -2.90 7.05 24.26
CA SER A 73 -1.99 6.59 25.31
C SER A 73 -1.47 5.18 25.08
N THR A 74 -2.14 4.41 24.22
CA THR A 74 -1.79 3.03 23.87
C THR A 74 -0.83 2.94 22.68
N LEU A 75 -0.48 4.05 22.03
CA LEU A 75 0.47 4.06 20.92
C LEU A 75 1.85 3.59 21.36
N GLY A 76 2.42 2.63 20.63
CA GLY A 76 3.75 2.08 20.90
C GLY A 76 3.83 1.14 22.11
N THR A 77 2.74 0.92 22.86
CA THR A 77 2.74 0.06 24.05
C THR A 77 2.39 -1.41 23.76
N GLY A 78 1.98 -1.72 22.53
CA GLY A 78 1.46 -3.03 22.13
C GLY A 78 0.01 -3.28 22.57
N ALA A 79 -0.57 -2.44 23.43
CA ALA A 79 -1.98 -2.57 23.84
C ALA A 79 -2.97 -2.21 22.71
N ALA A 80 -2.55 -1.37 21.76
CA ALA A 80 -3.33 -1.00 20.56
C ALA A 80 -3.56 -2.17 19.57
N VAL A 81 -2.82 -3.29 19.73
CA VAL A 81 -2.93 -4.47 18.86
C VAL A 81 -3.55 -5.68 19.57
N SER A 82 -3.98 -5.53 20.82
CA SER A 82 -4.70 -6.57 21.54
C SER A 82 -6.04 -6.84 20.86
N LEU A 83 -6.25 -8.08 20.41
CA LEU A 83 -7.53 -8.52 19.87
C LEU A 83 -8.47 -8.90 21.02
N ASP A 84 -9.73 -8.48 20.93
CA ASP A 84 -10.79 -8.98 21.78
C ASP A 84 -11.24 -10.38 21.34
N GLU A 85 -12.22 -10.94 22.04
CA GLU A 85 -12.79 -12.28 21.78
C GLU A 85 -13.40 -12.44 20.38
N THR A 86 -13.68 -11.35 19.67
CA THR A 86 -14.18 -11.37 18.28
C THR A 86 -13.04 -11.37 17.25
N GLY A 87 -11.79 -11.21 17.69
CA GLY A 87 -10.63 -11.00 16.83
C GLY A 87 -10.50 -9.56 16.32
N ALA A 88 -11.29 -8.62 16.85
CA ALA A 88 -11.14 -7.19 16.55
C ALA A 88 -10.15 -6.56 17.52
N SER A 89 -9.30 -5.63 17.06
CA SER A 89 -8.58 -4.78 18.00
C SER A 89 -9.59 -3.81 18.61
N GLY A 90 -10.12 -4.09 19.79
CA GLY A 90 -11.03 -3.17 20.49
C GLY A 90 -10.42 -1.79 20.79
N THR A 91 -9.12 -1.63 20.53
CA THR A 91 -8.31 -0.43 20.77
C THR A 91 -7.84 0.27 19.49
N SER A 92 -8.15 -0.22 18.28
CA SER A 92 -7.78 0.43 17.01
C SER A 92 -8.90 0.45 15.97
N GLY A 93 -8.93 1.49 15.13
CA GLY A 93 -9.87 1.70 14.03
C GLY A 93 -9.17 1.67 12.66
N ASN A 94 -9.88 1.16 11.65
CA ASN A 94 -9.42 1.07 10.26
C ASN A 94 -10.26 2.01 9.38
N TYR A 95 -9.60 2.78 8.52
CA TYR A 95 -10.22 3.83 7.72
C TYR A 95 -9.78 3.71 6.26
N SER A 96 -10.74 3.64 5.35
CA SER A 96 -10.48 3.81 3.92
C SER A 96 -10.22 5.29 3.67
N CYS A 97 -8.97 5.60 3.33
CA CYS A 97 -8.50 6.95 3.08
C CYS A 97 -8.23 7.12 1.58
N TYR A 98 -8.27 8.36 1.11
CA TYR A 98 -8.08 8.70 -0.30
C TYR A 98 -6.93 9.68 -0.46
N ALA A 99 -6.16 9.54 -1.55
CA ALA A 99 -5.13 10.48 -1.93
C ALA A 99 -5.01 10.60 -3.45
N THR A 100 -4.54 11.75 -3.91
CA THR A 100 -4.30 12.09 -5.32
C THR A 100 -2.87 12.53 -5.55
N SER A 101 -2.36 12.39 -6.76
CA SER A 101 -1.00 12.81 -7.12
C SER A 101 -0.88 13.09 -8.61
N GLU A 102 -0.14 14.13 -9.00
CA GLU A 102 0.17 14.41 -10.42
C GLU A 102 1.36 13.57 -10.93
N ASP A 103 2.27 13.15 -10.05
CA ASP A 103 3.55 12.53 -10.40
C ASP A 103 3.73 11.09 -9.85
N GLY A 104 2.77 10.61 -9.07
CA GLY A 104 2.80 9.31 -8.39
C GLY A 104 3.76 9.24 -7.19
N VAL A 105 4.39 10.34 -6.82
CA VAL A 105 5.41 10.43 -5.75
C VAL A 105 4.96 11.35 -4.62
N ASN A 106 4.41 12.51 -4.95
CA ASN A 106 3.91 13.51 -4.01
C ASN A 106 2.38 13.41 -3.96
N TRP A 107 1.85 13.12 -2.78
CA TRP A 107 0.44 12.79 -2.60
C TRP A 107 -0.28 13.84 -1.77
N GLU A 108 -1.41 14.30 -2.29
CA GLU A 108 -2.35 15.16 -1.59
C GLU A 108 -3.48 14.31 -0.98
N LYS A 109 -3.87 14.65 0.24
CA LYS A 109 -4.94 13.96 0.98
C LYS A 109 -6.10 14.93 1.18
N PRO A 110 -7.04 15.00 0.21
CA PRO A 110 -8.15 15.92 0.33
C PRO A 110 -9.03 15.53 1.53
N PHE A 111 -9.45 16.55 2.29
CA PHE A 111 -10.44 16.38 3.34
C PHE A 111 -11.82 16.40 2.69
N ILE A 112 -12.44 15.23 2.61
CA ILE A 112 -13.76 15.00 2.01
C ILE A 112 -14.81 14.81 3.09
#